data_AF-A0A660MIB4-F1
#
_entry.id   AF-A0A660MIB4-F1
#
_cell.length_a   1.000
_cell.length_b   1.000
_cell.length_c   1.000
_cell.angle_alpha   90.00
_cell.angle_beta   90.00
_cell.angle_gamma   90.00
#
_symmetry.space_group_name_H-M   'P 1'
#
loop_
_entity.id
_entity.type
_entity.pdbx_description
1 polymer ?
#
loop_
_entity_poly.entity_id
_entity_poly.type
_entity_poly.pdbx_seq_one_letter_code
_entity_poly.pdbx_strand_id
1 'polypeptide(L)' 'PSTTIILDALTPACLGAFIALYEHKVTVQAILYDVNAYDQWGVELGKVLAKGTEASLAGKTGEHDPSTTAIIDYLKS' A
#
# COMPACT_ATOMS: atom_id res chain seq x y z
N PRO A 1 -6.96 -0.96 -26.95
CA PRO A 1 -5.59 -0.92 -27.54
C PRO A 1 -4.65 -1.77 -26.69
N SER A 2 -3.68 -2.45 -27.29
CA SER A 2 -2.71 -3.31 -26.58
C SER A 2 -1.27 -2.94 -26.94
N THR A 3 -0.33 -3.30 -26.05
CA THR A 3 1.11 -3.15 -26.26
C THR A 3 1.75 -4.52 -26.07
N THR A 4 2.51 -4.97 -27.07
CA THR A 4 3.29 -6.22 -27.01
C THR A 4 4.76 -5.87 -26.90
N ILE A 5 5.43 -6.36 -25.85
CA ILE A 5 6.88 -6.20 -25.65
C ILE A 5 7.52 -7.57 -25.87
N ILE A 6 8.45 -7.66 -26.82
CA ILE A 6 9.14 -8.90 -27.18
C ILE A 6 10.59 -8.78 -26.71
N LEU A 7 11.06 -9.82 -26.02
CA LEU A 7 12.45 -9.98 -25.59
C LEU A 7 13.01 -11.24 -26.25
N ASP A 8 14.26 -11.20 -26.69
CA ASP A 8 14.92 -12.36 -27.30
C ASP A 8 15.07 -13.52 -26.30
N ALA A 9 15.39 -13.19 -25.04
CA ALA A 9 15.42 -14.14 -23.92
C ALA A 9 15.28 -13.39 -22.58
N LEU A 10 14.77 -14.08 -21.56
CA LEU A 10 14.71 -13.56 -20.19
C LEU A 10 16.07 -13.72 -19.49
N THR A 11 17.05 -12.93 -19.88
CA THR A 11 18.34 -12.83 -19.19
C THR A 11 18.24 -11.90 -17.98
N PRO A 12 19.17 -11.97 -17.00
CA PRO A 12 19.19 -11.01 -15.88
C PRO A 12 19.24 -9.55 -16.34
N ALA A 13 19.99 -9.25 -17.41
CA ALA A 13 20.05 -7.92 -17.99
C ALA A 13 18.71 -7.48 -18.60
N CYS A 14 18.06 -8.35 -19.39
CA CYS A 14 16.75 -8.06 -19.97
C CYS A 14 15.67 -7.88 -18.90
N LEU A 15 15.68 -8.70 -17.86
CA LEU A 15 14.74 -8.56 -16.73
C LEU A 15 14.95 -7.23 -16.00
N GLY A 16 16.20 -6.86 -15.70
CA GLY A 16 16.52 -5.58 -15.07
C GLY A 16 16.06 -4.39 -15.92
N ALA A 17 16.32 -4.42 -17.23
CA ALA A 17 15.85 -3.38 -18.15
C ALA A 17 14.32 -3.31 -18.21
N PHE A 18 13.64 -4.46 -18.16
CA PHE A 18 12.18 -4.52 -18.16
C PHE A 18 11.57 -3.94 -16.87
N ILE A 19 12.16 -4.22 -15.70
CA ILE A 19 11.72 -3.62 -14.43
C ILE A 19 11.94 -2.09 -14.48
N ALA A 20 13.14 -1.65 -14.86
CA ALA A 20 13.49 -0.24 -14.96
C ALA A 20 12.57 0.53 -15.92
N LEU A 21 12.15 -0.09 -17.02
CA LEU A 21 11.15 0.47 -17.94
C LEU A 21 9.84 0.83 -17.21
N TYR A 22 9.35 -0.04 -16.34
CA TYR A 22 8.11 0.21 -15.58
C TYR A 22 8.30 1.20 -14.43
N GLU A 23 9.46 1.19 -13.76
CA GLU A 23 9.81 2.21 -12.75
C GLU A 23 9.80 3.62 -13.37
N HIS A 24 10.43 3.78 -14.53
CA HIS A 24 10.42 5.05 -15.25
C HIS A 24 9.05 5.39 -15.82
N LYS A 25 8.26 4.41 -16.29
CA LYS A 25 6.87 4.64 -16.70
C LYS A 25 6.06 5.28 -15.57
N VAL A 26 6.09 4.69 -14.37
CA VAL A 26 5.36 5.20 -13.20
C VAL A 26 5.87 6.60 -12.82
N THR A 27 7.18 6.82 -12.87
CA THR A 27 7.78 8.13 -12.59
C THR A 27 7.29 9.21 -13.56
N VAL A 28 7.30 8.92 -14.87
CA VAL A 28 6.80 9.85 -15.89
C VAL A 28 5.31 10.15 -15.67
N GLN A 29 4.51 9.13 -15.37
CA GLN A 29 3.09 9.33 -15.07
C GLN A 29 2.90 10.25 -13.86
N ALA A 30 3.66 10.06 -12.79
CA ALA A 30 3.55 10.91 -11.61
C ALA A 30 3.94 12.37 -11.87
N ILE A 31 5.01 12.60 -12.65
CA ILE A 31 5.40 13.94 -13.09
C ILE A 31 4.29 14.59 -13.92
N LEU A 32 3.66 13.84 -14.83
CA LEU A 32 2.54 14.36 -15.63
C LEU A 32 1.30 14.70 -14.79
N TYR A 33 1.04 13.93 -13.74
CA TYR A 33 -0.08 14.16 -12.83
C TYR A 33 0.22 15.14 -11.69
N ASP A 34 1.42 15.71 -11.63
CA ASP A 34 1.89 16.59 -10.55
C ASP A 34 1.72 15.97 -9.14
N VAL A 35 2.08 14.68 -9.05
CA VAL A 35 2.06 13.92 -7.78
C VAL A 35 3.42 13.31 -7.49
N ASN A 36 3.69 13.05 -6.21
CA ASN A 36 4.92 12.40 -5.79
C ASN A 36 4.81 10.87 -5.91
N ALA A 37 5.62 10.25 -6.77
CA ALA A 37 5.70 8.79 -6.92
C ALA A 37 6.41 8.08 -5.75
N TYR A 38 7.10 8.82 -4.89
CA TYR A 38 8.06 8.28 -3.93
C TYR A 38 7.63 8.43 -2.47
N ASP A 39 6.47 9.02 -2.21
CA ASP A 39 5.88 9.02 -0.87
C ASP A 39 4.74 7.99 -0.74
N GLN A 40 4.37 7.75 0.52
CA GLN A 40 3.38 6.74 0.89
C GLN A 40 2.66 7.11 2.18
N TRP A 41 2.31 8.39 2.37
CA TRP A 41 1.68 8.89 3.60
C TRP A 41 0.38 8.17 3.96
N GLY A 42 -0.35 7.66 2.96
CA GLY A 42 -1.61 6.95 3.15
C GLY A 42 -1.52 5.70 4.04
N VAL A 43 -0.33 5.16 4.31
CA VAL A 43 -0.18 3.98 5.18
C VAL A 43 -0.18 4.32 6.66
N GLU A 44 0.06 5.58 7.04
CA GLU A 44 0.36 5.94 8.43
C GLU A 44 -0.87 5.88 9.34
N LEU A 45 -2.02 6.38 8.88
CA LEU A 45 -3.24 6.36 9.70
C LEU A 45 -3.64 4.92 10.06
N GLY A 46 -3.56 3.99 9.10
CA GLY A 46 -3.85 2.58 9.34
C GLY A 46 -2.91 1.97 10.38
N LYS A 47 -1.60 2.27 10.32
CA LYS A 47 -0.63 1.82 11.33
C LYS A 47 -0.93 2.36 12.73
N VAL A 48 -1.38 3.61 12.84
CA VAL A 48 -1.75 4.23 14.13
C VAL A 48 -3.02 3.59 14.69
N LEU A 49 -4.06 3.47 13.87
CA LEU A 49 -5.34 2.88 14.29
C LEU A 49 -5.17 1.41 14.69
N ALA A 50 -4.42 0.62 13.92
CA ALA A 50 -4.17 -0.79 14.22
C ALA A 50 -3.54 -1.00 15.61
N LYS A 51 -2.58 -0.16 16.01
CA LYS A 51 -1.98 -0.21 17.36
C LYS A 51 -3.01 0.08 18.47
N GLY A 52 -3.91 1.02 18.23
CA GLY A 52 -5.00 1.33 19.15
C GLY A 52 -5.97 0.15 19.29
N THR A 53 -6.38 -0.44 18.16
CA THR A 53 -7.26 -1.61 18.13
C THR A 53 -6.61 -2.83 18.77
N GLU A 54 -5.32 -3.09 18.52
CA GLU A 54 -4.55 -4.17 19.16
C GLU A 54 -4.55 -4.02 20.69
N ALA A 55 -4.27 -2.82 21.20
CA ALA A 55 -4.33 -2.52 22.62
C ALA A 55 -5.74 -2.74 23.19
N SER A 56 -6.78 -2.34 22.46
CA SER A 56 -8.16 -2.55 22.87
C SER A 56 -8.55 -4.02 22.93
N LEU A 57 -8.14 -4.83 21.96
CA LEU A 57 -8.32 -6.29 21.98
C LEU A 57 -7.62 -6.95 23.17
N ALA A 58 -6.43 -6.46 23.54
CA ALA A 58 -5.69 -6.92 24.73
C ALA A 58 -6.30 -6.46 26.08
N GLY A 59 -7.46 -5.82 26.09
CA GLY A 59 -8.19 -5.44 27.30
C GLY A 59 -7.90 -4.02 27.81
N LYS A 60 -7.13 -3.20 27.09
CA LYS A 60 -7.00 -1.77 27.42
C LYS A 60 -8.23 -1.00 26.93
N THR A 61 -8.68 0.00 27.65
CA THR A 61 -9.74 0.89 27.17
C THR A 61 -9.16 1.86 26.14
N GLY A 62 -9.79 1.92 24.96
CA GLY A 62 -9.51 2.88 23.91
C GLY A 62 -10.83 3.44 23.38
N GLU A 63 -10.86 4.73 23.07
CA GLU A 63 -12.02 5.35 22.42
C GLU A 63 -11.98 5.05 20.93
N HIS A 64 -13.04 4.42 20.43
CA HIS A 64 -13.28 4.15 19.02
C HIS A 64 -14.68 4.60 18.66
N ASP A 65 -14.98 4.73 17.37
CA ASP A 65 -16.35 4.97 16.94
C ASP A 65 -17.26 3.76 17.29
N PRO A 66 -18.60 3.94 17.28
CA PRO A 66 -19.53 2.89 17.66
C PRO A 66 -19.44 1.61 16.81
N SER A 67 -19.11 1.72 15.52
CA SER A 67 -18.98 0.57 14.62
C SER A 67 -17.77 -0.27 15.01
N THR A 68 -16.61 0.37 15.18
CA THR A 68 -15.37 -0.29 15.60
C THR A 68 -15.49 -0.90 16.98
N THR A 69 -16.14 -0.20 17.92
CA THR A 69 -16.39 -0.72 19.28
C THR A 69 -17.24 -1.98 19.26
N ALA A 70 -18.35 -1.98 18.51
CA ALA A 70 -19.25 -3.14 18.41
C ALA A 70 -18.53 -4.38 17.86
N ILE A 71 -17.63 -4.21 16.89
CA ILE A 71 -16.84 -5.32 16.34
C ILE A 71 -15.83 -5.84 17.38
N ILE A 72 -15.13 -4.95 18.09
CA ILE A 72 -14.17 -5.34 19.14
C ILE A 72 -14.87 -6.14 20.25
N ASP A 73 -16.05 -5.71 20.68
CA ASP A 73 -16.81 -6.40 21.72
C ASP A 73 -17.30 -7.77 21.25
N TYR A 74 -17.76 -7.87 19.99
CA TYR A 74 -18.12 -9.16 19.38
C TYR A 74 -16.92 -10.13 19.28
N LEU A 75 -15.73 -9.63 18.99
CA LEU A 75 -14.53 -10.48 18.90
C LEU A 75 -13.99 -10.94 20.26
N LYS A 76 -14.36 -10.27 21.35
CA LYS A 76 -13.94 -10.62 22.73
C LYS A 76 -14.89 -11.59 23.44
N SER A 77 -16.14 -11.71 22.98
CA SER A 77 -17.12 -12.65 23.52
C SER A 77 -16.79 -14.09 23.16
#